data_AF-X0U7Z4-F1
#
_entry.id   AF-X0U7Z4-F1
#
_cell.length_a   1.000
_cell.length_b   1.000
_cell.length_c   1.000
_cell.angle_alpha   90.00
_cell.angle_beta   90.00
_cell.angle_gamma   90.00
#
_symmetry.space_group_name_H-M   'P 1'
#
loop_
_entity.id
_entity.type
_entity.pdbx_description
1 polymer ?
#
loop_
_entity_poly.entity_id
_entity_poly.type
_entity_poly.pdbx_seq_one_letter_code
_entity_poly.pdbx_strand_id
1 'polypeptide(L)'
;MKYYTGIGARKTPKDILNLMTRISLYLSKKGYILRSGGAEGADKAFEEGALEELKKIYLPWPNFNNSKANFISISQEAIKMAKENHPYWYNLSDGARKLHARNCYQVLG
;
A
#
# COMPACT_ATOMS: atom_id res chain seq x y z
N MET A 1 -16.58 3.21 9.46
CA MET A 1 -15.74 2.19 8.78
C MET A 1 -14.43 2.07 9.54
N LYS A 2 -13.85 0.86 9.64
CA LYS A 2 -12.56 0.63 10.30
C LYS A 2 -11.52 0.30 9.24
N TYR A 3 -10.38 0.98 9.29
CA TYR A 3 -9.29 0.81 8.33
C TYR A 3 -8.04 0.31 9.05
N TYR A 4 -7.20 -0.42 8.33
CA TYR A 4 -5.84 -0.71 8.75
C TYR A 4 -4.91 -0.68 7.55
N THR A 5 -3.64 -0.35 7.79
CA THR A 5 -2.61 -0.30 6.75
C THR A 5 -1.79 -1.59 6.80
N GLY A 6 -1.79 -2.36 5.72
CA GLY A 6 -0.99 -3.57 5.57
C GLY A 6 0.19 -3.30 4.64
N ILE A 7 1.36 -3.02 5.21
CA ILE A 7 2.59 -2.70 4.45
C ILE A 7 3.79 -3.41 5.05
N GLY A 8 4.88 -3.51 4.28
CA GLY A 8 6.16 -3.97 4.82
C GLY A 8 7.23 -4.17 3.76
N ALA A 9 8.24 -4.96 4.13
CA ALA A 9 9.38 -5.20 3.27
C ALA A 9 9.02 -6.07 2.04
N ARG A 10 9.67 -5.79 0.91
CA ARG A 10 9.57 -6.62 -0.31
C ARG A 10 10.19 -8.00 -0.13
N LYS A 11 11.23 -8.08 0.72
CA LYS A 11 11.92 -9.33 1.08
C LYS A 11 11.52 -9.74 2.50
N THR A 12 10.26 -10.16 2.65
CA THR A 12 9.74 -10.66 3.93
C THR A 12 9.82 -12.20 3.96
N PRO A 13 10.28 -12.83 5.05
CA PRO A 13 10.31 -14.29 5.18
C PRO A 13 8.95 -14.95 4.93
N LYS A 14 8.96 -16.18 4.38
CA LYS A 14 7.74 -16.83 3.89
C LYS A 14 6.72 -17.13 5.00
N ASP A 15 7.19 -17.54 6.16
CA ASP A 15 6.38 -17.77 7.36
C ASP A 15 5.69 -16.47 7.83
N ILE A 16 6.40 -15.34 7.77
CA ILE A 16 5.85 -14.02 8.09
C ILE A 16 4.83 -13.57 7.03
N LEU A 17 5.10 -13.80 5.74
CA LEU A 17 4.12 -13.54 4.67
C LEU A 17 2.82 -14.33 4.92
N ASN A 18 2.92 -15.63 5.24
CA ASN A 18 1.77 -16.47 5.56
C ASN A 18 1.00 -15.96 6.80
N LEU A 19 1.71 -15.41 7.80
CA LEU A 19 1.10 -14.77 8.95
C LEU A 19 0.34 -13.48 8.55
N MET A 20 0.95 -12.61 7.75
CA MET A 20 0.32 -11.38 7.25
C MET A 20 -0.97 -11.67 6.48
N THR A 21 -0.97 -12.68 5.60
CA THR A 21 -2.17 -13.12 4.87
C THR A 21 -3.28 -13.58 5.81
N ARG A 22 -2.95 -14.37 6.84
CA ARG A 22 -3.95 -14.82 7.84
C ARG A 22 -4.51 -13.68 8.68
N ILE A 23 -3.66 -12.72 9.08
CA ILE A 23 -4.09 -11.51 9.79
C ILE A 23 -5.05 -10.69 8.92
N SER A 24 -4.70 -10.51 7.65
CA SER A 24 -5.54 -9.77 6.71
C SER A 24 -6.94 -10.38 6.57
N LEU A 25 -7.02 -11.69 6.37
CA LEU A 25 -8.28 -12.42 6.29
C LEU A 25 -9.10 -12.31 7.58
N TYR A 26 -8.44 -12.42 8.73
CA TYR A 26 -9.09 -12.25 10.02
C TYR A 26 -9.69 -10.85 10.18
N LEU A 27 -8.95 -9.80 9.82
CA LEU A 27 -9.40 -8.42 9.90
C LEU A 27 -10.54 -8.14 8.92
N SER A 28 -10.49 -8.64 7.68
CA SER A 28 -11.60 -8.54 6.73
C SER A 28 -12.86 -9.22 7.27
N LYS A 29 -12.75 -10.42 7.86
CA LYS A 29 -13.90 -11.10 8.53
C LYS A 29 -14.48 -10.30 9.70
N LYS A 30 -13.74 -9.35 10.25
CA LYS A 30 -14.18 -8.42 11.30
C LYS A 30 -14.66 -7.06 10.74
N GLY A 31 -14.77 -6.93 9.42
CA GLY A 31 -15.25 -5.72 8.74
C GLY A 31 -14.22 -4.60 8.64
N TYR A 32 -12.92 -4.89 8.82
CA TYR A 32 -11.85 -3.92 8.56
C TYR A 32 -11.51 -3.88 7.08
N ILE A 33 -11.23 -2.68 6.57
CA ILE A 33 -10.84 -2.43 5.20
C ILE A 33 -9.32 -2.25 5.14
N LEU A 34 -8.64 -3.09 4.37
CA LEU A 34 -7.21 -2.99 4.11
C LEU A 34 -6.91 -1.73 3.27
N ARG A 35 -5.86 -1.00 3.64
CA ARG A 35 -5.16 -0.05 2.76
C ARG A 35 -3.73 -0.55 2.51
N SER A 36 -3.33 -0.68 1.24
CA SER A 36 -1.98 -1.14 0.88
C SER A 36 -1.49 -0.53 -0.43
N GLY A 37 -0.29 -0.92 -0.87
CA GLY A 37 0.44 -0.31 -1.98
C GLY A 37 0.71 -1.23 -3.17
N GLY A 38 0.28 -2.49 -3.14
CA GLY A 38 0.52 -3.42 -4.26
C GLY A 38 2.01 -3.63 -4.57
N ALA A 39 2.90 -3.40 -3.60
CA ALA A 39 4.29 -3.83 -3.72
C ALA A 39 4.41 -5.35 -3.54
N GLU A 40 5.50 -5.93 -4.05
CA GLU A 40 5.84 -7.33 -3.74
C GLU A 40 6.08 -7.54 -2.24
N GLY A 41 6.01 -8.80 -1.80
CA GLY A 41 6.26 -9.18 -0.42
C GLY A 41 5.08 -8.85 0.50
N ALA A 42 5.33 -8.04 1.54
CA ALA A 42 4.34 -7.81 2.60
C ALA A 42 3.02 -7.20 2.10
N ASP A 43 3.08 -6.14 1.27
CA ASP A 43 1.90 -5.51 0.67
C ASP A 43 1.05 -6.55 -0.08
N LYS A 44 1.69 -7.37 -0.92
CA LYS A 44 1.03 -8.46 -1.65
C LYS A 44 0.39 -9.49 -0.73
N ALA A 45 1.08 -9.92 0.34
CA ALA A 45 0.53 -10.89 1.29
C ALA A 45 -0.71 -10.37 2.04
N PHE A 46 -0.73 -9.09 2.42
CA PHE A 46 -1.92 -8.46 2.97
C PHE A 46 -3.05 -8.39 1.93
N GLU A 47 -2.74 -7.96 0.70
CA GLU A 47 -3.70 -7.87 -0.39
C GLU A 47 -4.36 -9.22 -0.73
N GLU A 48 -3.57 -10.30 -0.75
CA GLU A 48 -4.05 -11.66 -1.02
C GLU A 48 -4.94 -12.20 0.10
N GLY A 49 -4.71 -11.80 1.35
CA GLY A 49 -5.53 -12.24 2.47
C GLY A 49 -6.82 -11.44 2.64
N ALA A 50 -6.90 -10.23 2.12
CA ALA A 50 -8.08 -9.38 2.26
C ALA A 50 -9.21 -9.83 1.34
N LEU A 51 -10.46 -9.69 1.81
CA LEU A 51 -11.63 -9.84 0.94
C LEU A 51 -11.66 -8.72 -0.11
N GLU A 52 -12.09 -9.03 -1.32
CA GLU A 52 -11.98 -8.14 -2.49
C GLU A 52 -12.73 -6.81 -2.28
N GLU A 53 -13.90 -6.88 -1.65
CA GLU A 53 -14.74 -5.73 -1.31
C GLU A 53 -14.23 -4.94 -0.09
N LEU A 54 -13.26 -5.48 0.66
CA LEU A 54 -12.67 -4.89 1.87
C LEU A 54 -11.19 -4.55 1.71
N LYS A 55 -10.77 -4.12 0.51
CA LYS A 55 -9.41 -3.61 0.29
C LYS A 55 -9.38 -2.36 -0.60
N LYS A 56 -8.38 -1.52 -0.36
CA LYS A 56 -8.03 -0.34 -1.14
C LYS A 56 -6.54 -0.39 -1.44
N ILE A 57 -6.20 -0.60 -2.71
CA ILE A 57 -4.81 -0.75 -3.16
C ILE A 57 -4.44 0.49 -3.95
N TYR A 58 -3.49 1.26 -3.42
CA TYR A 58 -3.05 2.51 -4.00
C TYR A 58 -1.79 2.27 -4.83
N LEU A 59 -1.81 2.61 -6.12
CA LEU A 59 -0.70 2.38 -7.02
C LEU A 59 0.05 3.69 -7.31
N PRO A 60 1.39 3.67 -7.42
CA PRO A 60 2.17 4.87 -7.73
C PRO A 60 2.07 5.28 -9.21
N TRP A 61 1.70 4.36 -10.09
CA TRP A 61 1.40 4.56 -11.51
C TRP A 61 0.54 3.38 -12.01
N PRO A 62 -0.07 3.47 -13.21
CA PRO A 62 -0.89 2.39 -13.77
C PRO A 62 -0.10 1.07 -13.91
N ASN A 63 -0.76 -0.06 -13.65
CA ASN A 63 -0.20 -1.42 -13.81
C ASN A 63 1.06 -1.70 -12.96
N PHE A 64 1.29 -0.96 -11.87
CA PHE A 64 2.40 -1.23 -10.96
C PHE A 64 2.36 -2.68 -10.45
N ASN A 65 3.45 -3.43 -10.66
CA ASN A 65 3.55 -4.88 -10.40
C ASN A 65 2.39 -5.70 -11.00
N ASN A 66 1.92 -5.34 -12.19
CA ASN A 66 0.79 -6.01 -12.87
C ASN A 66 -0.51 -6.02 -12.03
N SER A 67 -0.65 -5.08 -11.08
CA SER A 67 -1.86 -4.96 -10.28
C SER A 67 -3.05 -4.58 -11.15
N LYS A 68 -4.19 -5.23 -10.88
CA LYS A 68 -5.49 -4.92 -11.51
C LYS A 68 -6.29 -3.89 -10.71
N ALA A 69 -5.74 -3.37 -9.62
CA ALA A 69 -6.42 -2.35 -8.82
C ALA A 69 -6.63 -1.07 -9.63
N ASN A 70 -7.78 -0.42 -9.41
CA ASN A 70 -8.09 0.84 -10.06
C ASN A 70 -7.04 1.90 -9.67
N PHE A 71 -6.38 2.46 -10.69
CA PHE A 71 -5.42 3.51 -10.49
C PHE A 71 -6.11 4.86 -10.25
N ILE A 72 -5.71 5.54 -9.17
CA ILE A 72 -6.05 6.93 -8.90
C ILE A 72 -4.75 7.72 -9.07
N SER A 73 -4.80 8.83 -9.81
CA SER A 73 -3.64 9.69 -10.00
C SER A 73 -3.13 10.25 -8.68
N ILE A 74 -1.80 10.36 -8.56
CA ILE A 74 -1.19 11.00 -7.40
C ILE A 74 -1.50 12.50 -7.45
N SER A 75 -2.15 12.99 -6.41
CA SER A 75 -2.52 14.38 -6.21
C SER A 75 -1.33 15.23 -5.76
N GLN A 76 -1.42 16.54 -5.97
CA GLN A 76 -0.36 17.47 -5.58
C GLN A 76 -0.21 17.56 -4.06
N GLU A 77 -1.29 17.34 -3.31
CA GLU A 77 -1.30 17.33 -1.84
C GLU A 77 -0.49 16.15 -1.30
N ALA A 78 -0.63 14.97 -1.92
CA ALA A 78 0.16 13.80 -1.55
C ALA A 78 1.66 13.99 -1.86
N ILE A 79 1.98 14.61 -2.99
CA ILE A 79 3.36 14.98 -3.35
C ILE A 79 3.93 15.97 -2.32
N LYS A 80 3.16 17.01 -1.98
CA LYS A 80 3.57 18.03 -1.01
C LYS A 80 3.83 17.40 0.36
N MET A 81 2.91 16.58 0.86
CA MET A 81 3.05 15.89 2.14
C MET A 81 4.28 14.96 2.16
N ALA A 82 4.47 14.16 1.12
CA ALA A 82 5.64 13.29 1.03
C ALA A 82 6.95 14.08 0.98
N LYS A 83 6.98 15.21 0.26
CA LYS A 83 8.11 16.13 0.19
C LYS A 83 8.45 16.74 1.55
N GLU A 84 7.45 17.17 2.31
CA GLU A 84 7.65 17.79 3.63
C GLU A 84 8.20 16.80 4.67
N ASN A 85 7.91 15.50 4.51
CA ASN A 85 8.31 14.47 5.48
C ASN A 85 9.54 13.65 5.05
N HIS A 86 9.99 13.73 3.80
CA HIS A 86 11.12 12.93 3.31
C HIS A 86 12.45 13.72 3.37
N PRO A 87 13.44 13.28 4.16
CA PRO A 87 14.64 14.08 4.46
C PRO A 87 15.54 14.34 3.23
N TYR A 88 15.47 13.49 2.20
CA TYR A 88 16.30 13.61 0.99
C TYR A 88 15.45 13.71 -0.29
N TRP A 89 14.29 14.38 -0.24
CA TRP A 89 13.32 14.41 -1.34
C TRP A 89 13.91 14.77 -2.72
N TYR A 90 14.81 15.76 -2.75
CA TYR A 90 15.40 16.24 -4.01
C TYR A 90 16.36 15.24 -4.64
N ASN A 91 16.89 14.28 -3.87
CA ASN A 91 17.80 13.24 -4.35
C ASN A 91 17.03 12.01 -4.90
N LEU A 92 15.72 11.95 -4.67
CA LEU A 92 14.88 10.85 -5.14
C LEU A 92 14.65 10.94 -6.66
N SER A 93 14.62 9.78 -7.30
CA SER A 93 14.06 9.66 -8.65
C SER A 93 12.55 9.95 -8.64
N ASP A 94 11.99 10.31 -9.80
CA ASP A 94 10.55 10.52 -9.93
C ASP A 94 9.71 9.30 -9.53
N GLY A 95 10.20 8.10 -9.82
CA GLY A 95 9.56 6.86 -9.37
C GLY A 95 9.55 6.74 -7.83
N ALA A 96 10.66 7.06 -7.18
CA ALA A 96 10.73 7.06 -5.71
C ALA A 96 9.82 8.13 -5.09
N ARG A 97 9.79 9.33 -5.66
CA ARG A 97 8.86 10.40 -5.23
C ARG A 97 7.41 9.96 -5.32
N LYS A 98 7.00 9.32 -6.43
CA LYS A 98 5.65 8.77 -6.60
C LYS A 98 5.32 7.67 -5.60
N LEU A 99 6.29 6.79 -5.28
CA LEU A 99 6.12 5.77 -4.24
C LEU A 99 5.86 6.42 -2.87
N HIS A 100 6.65 7.43 -2.48
CA HIS A 100 6.44 8.13 -1.22
C HIS A 100 5.12 8.91 -1.19
N ALA A 101 4.74 9.59 -2.27
CA ALA A 101 3.47 10.29 -2.37
C ALA A 101 2.28 9.33 -2.27
N ARG A 102 2.34 8.17 -2.94
CA ARG A 102 1.32 7.13 -2.79
C ARG A 102 1.15 6.69 -1.34
N ASN A 103 2.25 6.54 -0.58
CA ASN A 103 2.18 6.06 0.80
C ASN A 103 1.30 6.95 1.71
N CYS A 104 1.11 8.23 1.38
CA CYS A 104 0.14 9.09 2.06
C CYS A 104 -1.27 8.50 2.03
N TYR A 105 -1.70 7.92 0.91
CA TYR A 105 -3.02 7.28 0.78
C TYR A 105 -3.15 5.99 1.59
N GLN A 106 -2.07 5.24 1.74
CA GLN A 106 -2.09 4.02 2.56
C GLN A 106 -2.45 4.31 4.01
N VAL A 107 -2.07 5.48 4.52
CA VAL A 107 -2.36 5.93 5.88
C VAL A 107 -3.69 6.70 5.93
N LEU A 108 -3.84 7.73 5.10
CA LEU A 108 -4.90 8.72 5.22
C LEU A 108 -6.18 8.33 4.46
N GLY A 109 -6.04 7.65 3.33
CA GLY A 109 -7.16 7.23 2.50
C GLY A 109 -7.33 8.07 1.25
#